data_AF-A0A6N8AS41-F1
#
_entry.id   AF-A0A6N8AS41-F1
#
_cell.length_a   1.000
_cell.length_b   1.000
_cell.length_c   1.000
_cell.angle_alpha   90.00
_cell.angle_beta   90.00
_cell.angle_gamma   90.00
#
_symmetry.space_group_name_H-M   'P 1'
#
loop_
_entity.id
_entity.type
_entity.pdbx_description
1 polymer ?
#
loop_
_entity_poly.entity_id
_entity_poly.type
_entity_poly.pdbx_seq_one_letter_code
_entity_poly.pdbx_strand_id
1 'polypeptide(L)' 'MAIASVFAALHALRPPRDVSALPDPSDAVKALLRSGNRIAAIRAYRRQSGASLLEANRVIARHAA' A
#
# COMPACT_ATOMS: atom_id res chain seq x y z
N MET A 1 14.83 -3.11 -17.90
CA MET A 1 14.11 -2.95 -16.62
C MET A 1 12.94 -1.98 -16.79
N ALA A 2 11.80 -2.45 -17.33
CA ALA A 2 10.60 -1.63 -17.54
C ALA A 2 9.34 -2.46 -17.23
N ILE A 3 9.16 -2.83 -15.96
CA ILE A 3 7.97 -3.58 -15.50
C ILE A 3 6.93 -2.62 -14.87
N ALA A 4 7.19 -1.31 -14.86
CA ALA A 4 6.34 -0.33 -14.18
C ALA A 4 5.06 0.04 -14.96
N SER A 5 5.03 -0.13 -16.29
CA SER A 5 4.01 0.49 -17.14
C SER A 5 2.67 -0.26 -17.20
N VAL A 6 2.67 -1.59 -17.07
CA VAL A 6 1.43 -2.39 -17.10
C VAL A 6 0.63 -2.24 -15.79
N PHE A 7 1.34 -2.07 -14.67
CA PHE A 7 0.73 -2.02 -13.35
C PHE A 7 -0.14 -0.77 -13.15
N ALA A 8 0.30 0.38 -13.68
CA ALA A 8 -0.46 1.63 -13.65
C ALA A 8 -1.73 1.57 -14.52
N ALA A 9 -1.63 0.98 -15.71
CA ALA A 9 -2.78 0.82 -16.60
C ALA A 9 -3.84 -0.11 -16.00
N LEU A 10 -3.44 -1.22 -15.38
CA LEU A 10 -4.37 -2.12 -14.66
C LEU A 10 -4.99 -1.46 -13.42
N HIS A 11 -4.30 -0.53 -12.77
CA HIS A 11 -4.84 0.23 -11.64
C HIS A 11 -5.89 1.25 -12.07
N ALA A 12 -5.72 1.90 -13.21
CA ALA A 12 -6.66 2.88 -13.72
C ALA A 12 -8.02 2.27 -14.11
N LEU A 13 -8.02 0.99 -14.48
CA LEU A 13 -9.24 0.22 -14.80
C LEU A 13 -9.93 -0.37 -13.57
N ARG A 14 -9.32 -0.24 -12.38
CA ARG A 14 -9.83 -0.82 -11.15
C ARG A 14 -10.81 0.17 -10.50
N PRO A 15 -12.06 -0.23 -10.18
CA PRO A 15 -12.94 0.63 -9.40
C PRO A 15 -12.28 0.97 -8.06
N PRO A 16 -12.49 2.18 -7.51
CA PRO A 16 -11.91 2.58 -6.22
C PRO A 16 -12.29 1.53 -5.18
N ARG A 17 -11.30 0.78 -4.68
CA ARG A 17 -11.57 -0.25 -3.68
C ARG A 17 -11.88 0.43 -2.36
N ASP A 18 -12.89 -0.07 -1.67
CA ASP A 18 -13.04 0.23 -0.26
C ASP A 18 -11.75 -0.21 0.45
N VAL A 19 -11.13 0.72 1.16
CA VAL A 19 -9.94 0.50 1.97
C VAL A 19 -10.14 -0.56 3.05
N SER A 20 -11.38 -0.92 3.35
CA SER A 20 -11.77 -2.02 4.24
C SER A 20 -11.67 -3.40 3.59
N ALA A 21 -11.62 -3.47 2.25
CA ALA A 21 -11.45 -4.70 1.48
C ALA A 21 -9.99 -4.96 1.05
N LEU A 22 -9.06 -4.13 1.51
CA LEU A 22 -7.64 -4.32 1.25
C LEU A 22 -7.02 -5.30 2.26
N PRO A 23 -6.01 -6.09 1.85
CA PRO A 23 -5.37 -7.06 2.72
C PRO A 23 -4.64 -6.36 3.87
N ASP A 24 -4.56 -6.99 5.03
CA ASP A 24 -3.85 -6.41 6.17
C ASP A 24 -2.34 -6.23 5.89
N PRO A 25 -1.72 -5.20 6.51
CA PRO A 25 -0.28 -5.02 6.42
C PRO A 25 0.47 -6.22 6.99
N SER A 26 1.49 -6.68 6.26
CA SER A 26 2.41 -7.70 6.78
C SER A 26 3.20 -7.21 8.00
N ASP A 27 3.77 -8.14 8.76
CA ASP A 27 4.55 -7.81 9.96
C ASP A 27 5.78 -6.94 9.65
N ALA A 28 6.37 -7.08 8.47
CA ALA A 28 7.45 -6.22 7.99
C ALA A 28 6.98 -4.76 7.82
N VAL A 29 5.77 -4.56 7.27
CA VAL A 29 5.16 -3.23 7.15
C VAL A 29 4.86 -2.64 8.52
N LYS A 30 4.32 -3.44 9.44
CA LYS A 30 4.06 -3.03 10.82
C LYS A 30 5.36 -2.68 11.57
N ALA A 31 6.44 -3.42 11.34
CA ALA A 31 7.75 -3.12 11.92
C ALA A 31 8.30 -1.77 11.43
N LEU A 32 8.16 -1.48 10.13
CA LEU A 32 8.53 -0.18 9.55
C LEU A 32 7.70 0.98 10.11
N LEU A 33 6.43 0.73 10.44
CA LEU A 33 5.60 1.72 11.14
C LEU A 33 6.10 1.98 12.56
N ARG A 34 6.36 0.91 13.33
CA ARG A 34 6.91 1.03 14.69
C ARG A 34 8.27 1.72 14.74
N SER A 35 9.08 1.56 13.69
CA SER A 35 10.37 2.24 13.58
C SER A 35 10.27 3.69 13.07
N GLY A 36 9.06 4.25 12.94
CA GLY A 36 8.82 5.61 12.44
C GLY A 36 9.04 5.80 10.94
N ASN A 37 9.32 4.73 10.18
CA ASN A 37 9.65 4.82 8.75
C ASN A 37 8.38 4.67 7.88
N ARG A 38 7.46 5.63 8.00
CA ARG A 38 6.14 5.60 7.35
C ARG A 38 6.21 5.54 5.83
N ILE A 39 7.16 6.24 5.20
CA ILE A 39 7.32 6.20 3.74
C ILE A 39 7.73 4.80 3.27
N ALA A 40 8.67 4.16 3.98
CA ALA A 40 9.05 2.79 3.68
C ALA A 40 7.89 1.80 3.89
N ALA A 41 7.10 1.98 4.95
CA ALA A 41 5.90 1.17 5.21
C ALA A 41 4.87 1.28 4.07
N ILE A 42 4.56 2.50 3.62
CA ILE A 42 3.65 2.74 2.47
C ILE A 42 4.20 2.06 1.22
N ARG A 43 5.50 2.21 0.94
CA ARG A 43 6.12 1.60 -0.26
C ARG A 43 6.12 0.08 -0.22
N ALA A 44 6.36 -0.51 0.95
CA ALA A 44 6.30 -1.95 1.16
C ALA A 44 4.86 -2.47 1.01
N TYR A 45 3.89 -1.79 1.61
CA TYR A 45 2.48 -2.16 1.52
C TYR A 45 1.94 -2.07 0.09
N ARG A 46 2.32 -1.04 -0.68
CA ARG A 46 1.95 -0.93 -2.11
C ARG A 46 2.48 -2.09 -2.95
N ARG A 47 3.70 -2.56 -2.66
CA ARG A 47 4.29 -3.73 -3.33
C ARG A 47 3.59 -5.03 -2.94
N GLN A 48 3.17 -5.17 -1.68
CA GLN A 48 2.44 -6.33 -1.18
C GLN A 48 1.02 -6.41 -1.75
N SER A 49 0.28 -5.31 -1.72
CA SER A 49 -1.17 -5.28 -2.00
C SER A 49 -1.53 -4.89 -3.43
N GLY A 50 -0.59 -4.27 -4.16
CA GLY A 50 -0.92 -3.55 -5.39
C GLY A 50 -2.02 -2.51 -5.13
N ALA A 51 -1.86 -1.73 -4.06
CA ALA A 51 -2.72 -0.59 -3.76
C ALA A 51 -2.14 0.69 -4.36
N SER A 52 -3.03 1.63 -4.69
CA SER A 52 -2.65 3.00 -5.02
C SER A 52 -1.96 3.68 -3.83
N LEU A 53 -1.28 4.79 -4.09
CA LEU A 53 -0.64 5.56 -3.03
C LEU A 53 -1.65 6.05 -1.98
N LEU A 54 -2.83 6.50 -2.44
CA LEU A 54 -3.90 6.99 -1.59
C LEU A 54 -4.43 5.89 -0.67
N GLU A 55 -4.77 4.73 -1.23
CA GLU A 55 -5.25 3.57 -0.48
C GLU A 55 -4.21 3.08 0.53
N ALA A 56 -2.95 2.96 0.11
CA ALA A 56 -1.87 2.54 0.98
C ALA A 56 -1.67 3.50 2.15
N ASN A 57 -1.69 4.82 1.90
CA ASN A 57 -1.59 5.79 2.99
C ASN A 57 -2.76 5.64 3.97
N ARG A 58 -4.00 5.48 3.47
CA ARG A 58 -5.18 5.28 4.33
C ARG A 58 -5.04 4.04 5.22
N VAL A 59 -4.66 2.89 4.65
CA VAL A 59 -4.49 1.66 5.43
C VAL A 59 -3.40 1.82 6.48
N ILE A 60 -2.26 2.39 6.09
CA ILE A 60 -1.14 2.64 6.99
C ILE A 60 -1.51 3.63 8.10
N ALA A 61 -2.26 4.68 7.79
CA ALA A 61 -2.72 5.67 8.76
C ALA A 61 -3.59 5.06 9.85
N ARG A 62 -4.44 4.07 9.52
CA ARG A 62 -5.23 3.33 10.52
C ARG A 62 -4.37 2.50 11.48
N HIS A 63 -3.20 2.07 11.03
CA HIS A 63 -2.29 1.18 11.79
C HIS A 63 -1.17 1.94 12.52
N ALA A 64 -1.14 3.27 12.44
CA ALA A 64 -0.16 4.12 13.08
C ALA A 64 -0.63 4.66 14.45
N ALA A 65 -1.67 4.05 15.04
CA ALA A 65 -2.21 4.38 16.35
C ALA A 65 -1.32 3.84 17.49
#